data_AF-A0A1B6EID6-F1
#
_entry.id   AF-A0A1B6EID6-F1
#
_cell.length_a   1.000
_cell.length_b   1.000
_cell.length_c   1.000
_cell.angle_alpha   90.00
_cell.angle_beta   90.00
_cell.angle_gamma   90.00
#
_symmetry.space_group_name_H-M   'P 1'
#
loop_
_entity.id
_entity.type
_entity.pdbx_description
1 polymer ?
#
loop_
_entity_poly.entity_id
_entity_poly.type
_entity_poly.pdbx_seq_one_letter_code
_entity_poly.pdbx_strand_id
1 'polypeptide(L)'
;MAMLIEMYEQQYGVLTADITSKIGKLPSVSGSERRTLVTELDRHLEECNELLEQMELEVREMKATEQPRLRTRLESYRVELGRLQQEFKRARSASSQESYHESSEHFS
;
A
#
# COMPACT_ATOMS: atom_id res chain seq x y z
N MET A 1 -25.99 -7.62 -0.93
CA MET A 1 -25.02 -6.98 -0.03
C MET A 1 -23.64 -7.64 -0.12
N ALA A 2 -23.50 -8.98 -0.11
CA ALA A 2 -22.19 -9.64 -0.29
C ALA A 2 -21.38 -9.21 -1.54
N MET A 3 -22.05 -8.91 -2.67
CA MET A 3 -21.39 -8.47 -3.91
C MET A 3 -20.58 -7.17 -3.77
N LEU A 4 -20.94 -6.27 -2.84
CA LEU A 4 -20.20 -5.01 -2.64
C LEU A 4 -18.86 -5.26 -1.97
N ILE A 5 -18.84 -6.10 -0.93
CA ILE A 5 -17.59 -6.52 -0.28
C ILE A 5 -16.66 -7.18 -1.30
N GLU A 6 -17.17 -8.11 -2.10
CA GLU A 6 -16.38 -8.80 -3.12
C GLU A 6 -15.79 -7.82 -4.15
N MET A 7 -16.56 -6.83 -4.58
CA MET A 7 -16.09 -5.78 -5.49
C MET A 7 -15.00 -4.90 -4.86
N TYR A 8 -15.14 -4.54 -3.58
CA TYR A 8 -14.11 -3.79 -2.87
C TYR A 8 -12.85 -4.65 -2.64
N GLU A 9 -12.99 -5.94 -2.32
CA GLU A 9 -11.86 -6.87 -2.19
C GLU A 9 -11.07 -6.99 -3.50
N GLN A 10 -11.77 -7.05 -4.65
CA GLN A 10 -11.10 -7.07 -5.96
C GLN A 10 -10.33 -5.77 -6.22
N GLN A 11 -10.95 -4.61 -5.96
CA GLN A 11 -10.28 -3.31 -6.13
C GLN A 11 -9.06 -3.18 -5.22
N TYR A 12 -9.18 -3.60 -3.96
CA TYR A 12 -8.08 -3.64 -3.01
C TYR A 12 -6.92 -4.53 -3.50
N GLY A 13 -7.24 -5.71 -4.04
CA GLY A 13 -6.23 -6.62 -4.61
C GLY A 13 -5.47 -6.01 -5.80
N VAL A 14 -6.17 -5.28 -6.67
CA VAL A 14 -5.53 -4.59 -7.81
C VAL A 14 -4.62 -3.46 -7.32
N LEU A 15 -5.10 -2.62 -6.39
CA LEU A 15 -4.32 -1.51 -5.85
C LEU A 15 -3.07 -2.00 -5.09
N THR A 16 -3.19 -3.02 -4.25
CA THR A 16 -2.05 -3.58 -3.50
C THR A 16 -0.99 -4.21 -4.42
N ALA A 17 -1.40 -4.86 -5.50
CA ALA A 17 -0.47 -5.37 -6.51
C ALA A 17 0.28 -4.23 -7.23
N ASP A 18 -0.42 -3.16 -7.61
CA ASP A 18 0.18 -1.99 -8.24
C ASP A 18 1.11 -1.24 -7.28
N ILE A 19 0.70 -1.04 -6.03
CA ILE A 19 1.53 -0.48 -4.94
C ILE A 19 2.82 -1.30 -4.79
N THR A 20 2.71 -2.62 -4.70
CA THR A 20 3.87 -3.52 -4.55
C THR A 20 4.86 -3.34 -5.71
N SER A 21 4.36 -3.33 -6.94
CA SER A 21 5.16 -3.13 -8.15
C SER A 21 5.87 -1.77 -8.14
N LYS A 22 5.14 -0.70 -7.82
CA LYS A 22 5.66 0.68 -7.77
C LYS A 22 6.67 0.88 -6.65
N ILE A 23 6.48 0.27 -5.47
CA ILE A 23 7.48 0.26 -4.38
C ILE A 23 8.78 -0.37 -4.87
N GLY A 24 8.71 -1.50 -5.59
CA GLY A 24 9.88 -2.16 -6.15
C GLY A 24 10.62 -1.31 -7.20
N LYS A 25 9.90 -0.51 -7.99
CA LYS A 25 10.48 0.44 -8.97
C LYS A 25 11.05 1.71 -8.33
N LEU A 26 10.57 2.10 -7.15
CA LEU A 26 10.90 3.39 -6.54
C LEU A 26 12.41 3.65 -6.34
N PRO A 27 13.24 2.68 -5.91
CA PRO A 27 14.68 2.89 -5.76
C PRO A 27 15.41 3.16 -7.10
N SER A 28 14.90 2.64 -8.22
CA SER A 28 15.56 2.77 -9.52
C SER A 28 15.18 4.03 -10.31
N VAL A 29 14.34 4.91 -9.74
CA VAL A 29 13.90 6.15 -10.38
C VAL A 29 14.33 7.38 -9.58
N SER A 30 14.58 8.49 -10.27
CA SER A 30 15.05 9.75 -9.69
C SER A 30 14.30 10.96 -10.26
N GLY A 31 14.59 12.16 -9.75
CA GLY A 31 14.08 13.41 -10.32
C GLY A 31 12.55 13.57 -10.32
N SER A 32 11.98 13.95 -11.46
CA SER A 32 10.52 14.12 -11.63
C SER A 32 9.77 12.80 -11.59
N GLU A 33 10.29 11.74 -12.22
CA GLU A 33 9.63 10.42 -12.24
C GLU A 33 9.46 9.88 -10.81
N ARG A 34 10.50 9.99 -9.98
CA ARG A 34 10.41 9.63 -8.55
C ARG A 34 9.31 10.41 -7.82
N ARG A 35 9.22 11.72 -8.06
CA ARG A 35 8.20 12.56 -7.41
C ARG A 35 6.79 12.13 -7.81
N THR A 36 6.56 11.90 -9.10
CA THR A 36 5.28 11.37 -9.61
C THR A 36 4.95 10.02 -8.97
N LEU A 37 5.91 9.10 -8.94
CA LEU A 37 5.70 7.76 -8.38
C LEU A 37 5.38 7.79 -6.87
N VAL A 38 6.03 8.67 -6.12
CA VAL A 38 5.73 8.90 -4.70
C VAL A 38 4.31 9.42 -4.52
N THR A 39 3.89 10.41 -5.31
CA THR A 39 2.52 10.94 -5.25
C THR A 39 1.47 9.90 -5.61
N GLU A 40 1.72 9.07 -6.63
CA GLU A 40 0.83 7.96 -6.99
C GLU A 40 0.72 6.93 -5.87
N LEU A 41 1.84 6.56 -5.24
CA LEU A 41 1.88 5.62 -4.12
C LEU A 41 1.14 6.16 -2.89
N ASP A 42 1.33 7.43 -2.53
CA ASP A 42 0.59 8.09 -1.45
C ASP A 42 -0.93 8.02 -1.72
N ARG A 43 -1.36 8.33 -2.95
CA ARG A 43 -2.77 8.26 -3.37
C ARG A 43 -3.35 6.85 -3.32
N HIS A 44 -2.63 5.85 -3.84
CA HIS A 44 -3.12 4.46 -3.83
C HIS A 44 -3.23 3.90 -2.40
N LEU A 45 -2.33 4.30 -1.50
CA LEU A 45 -2.40 3.92 -0.09
C LEU A 45 -3.61 4.56 0.61
N GLU A 46 -3.96 5.80 0.27
CA GLU A 46 -5.18 6.47 0.75
C GLU A 46 -6.43 5.74 0.24
N GLU A 47 -6.52 5.46 -1.07
CA GLU A 47 -7.63 4.70 -1.67
C GLU A 47 -7.79 3.30 -1.05
N CYS A 48 -6.69 2.61 -0.73
CA CYS A 48 -6.75 1.34 -0.02
C CYS A 48 -7.36 1.49 1.38
N ASN A 49 -7.05 2.56 2.12
CA ASN A 49 -7.65 2.80 3.42
C ASN A 49 -9.15 3.07 3.28
N GLU A 50 -9.55 3.92 2.33
CA GLU A 50 -10.97 4.21 2.07
C GLU A 50 -11.75 2.93 1.74
N LEU A 51 -11.20 2.06 0.88
CA LEU A 51 -11.82 0.77 0.57
C LEU A 51 -11.99 -0.11 1.81
N LEU A 52 -11.00 -0.15 2.71
CA LEU A 52 -11.11 -0.91 3.96
C LEU A 52 -12.18 -0.33 4.89
N GLU A 53 -12.35 0.99 4.93
CA GLU A 53 -13.44 1.64 5.66
C GLU A 53 -14.80 1.29 5.05
N GLN A 54 -14.94 1.35 3.72
CA GLN A 54 -16.18 0.94 3.04
C GLN A 54 -16.52 -0.52 3.31
N MET A 55 -15.53 -1.42 3.22
CA MET A 55 -15.76 -2.83 3.55
C MET A 55 -16.15 -3.01 5.01
N GLU A 56 -15.57 -2.26 5.96
CA GLU A 56 -15.98 -2.34 7.36
C GLU A 56 -17.44 -1.93 7.56
N LEU A 57 -17.89 -0.86 6.90
CA LEU A 57 -19.29 -0.44 6.92
C LEU A 57 -20.21 -1.55 6.39
N GLU A 58 -19.87 -2.13 5.24
CA GLU A 58 -20.64 -3.24 4.66
C GLU A 58 -20.67 -4.47 5.58
N VAL A 59 -19.55 -4.81 6.23
CA VAL A 59 -19.46 -5.94 7.17
C VAL A 59 -20.36 -5.73 8.37
N ARG A 60 -20.52 -4.50 8.87
CA ARG A 60 -21.42 -4.20 10.00
C ARG A 60 -22.89 -4.48 9.66
N GLU A 61 -23.27 -4.31 8.40
CA GLU A 61 -24.63 -4.56 7.90
C GLU A 61 -24.90 -6.04 7.59
N MET A 62 -23.88 -6.93 7.66
CA MET A 62 -24.04 -8.36 7.39
C MET A 62 -24.69 -9.12 8.56
N LYS A 63 -25.23 -10.30 8.26
CA LYS A 63 -25.78 -11.22 9.26
C LYS A 63 -24.71 -11.60 10.29
N ALA A 64 -25.11 -11.74 11.56
CA ALA A 64 -24.22 -12.08 12.66
C ALA A 64 -23.42 -13.38 12.44
N THR A 65 -23.93 -14.32 11.64
CA THR A 65 -23.24 -15.56 11.27
C THR A 65 -22.11 -15.36 10.27
N GLU A 66 -22.15 -14.29 9.45
CA GLU A 66 -21.18 -14.00 8.39
C GLU A 66 -20.11 -12.99 8.84
N GLN A 67 -20.45 -12.10 9.79
CA GLN A 67 -19.54 -11.05 10.27
C GLN A 67 -18.19 -11.56 10.77
N PRO A 68 -18.08 -12.64 11.59
CA PRO A 68 -16.79 -13.04 12.16
C PRO A 68 -15.76 -13.35 11.08
N ARG A 69 -16.17 -14.10 10.04
CA ARG A 69 -15.30 -14.48 8.92
C ARG A 69 -14.83 -13.27 8.13
N LEU A 70 -15.74 -12.32 7.86
CA LEU A 70 -15.43 -11.13 7.08
C LEU A 70 -14.53 -10.15 7.87
N ARG A 71 -14.74 -10.03 9.19
CA ARG A 71 -13.86 -9.25 10.07
C ARG A 71 -12.43 -9.79 10.08
N THR A 72 -12.25 -11.10 10.19
CA THR A 72 -10.90 -11.71 10.12
C THR A 72 -10.19 -11.42 8.80
N ARG A 73 -10.92 -11.42 7.68
CA ARG A 73 -10.37 -11.00 6.38
C ARG A 73 -9.96 -9.54 6.38
N LEU A 74 -10.80 -8.63 6.88
CA LEU A 74 -10.48 -7.20 6.95
C LEU A 74 -9.23 -6.93 7.79
N GLU A 75 -9.07 -7.61 8.92
CA GLU A 75 -7.85 -7.50 9.72
C GLU A 75 -6.61 -7.96 8.95
N SER A 76 -6.72 -9.00 8.12
CA SER A 76 -5.63 -9.46 7.27
C SER A 76 -5.22 -8.40 6.24
N TYR A 77 -6.20 -7.76 5.58
CA TYR A 77 -5.95 -6.67 4.64
C TYR A 77 -5.35 -5.43 5.34
N ARG A 78 -5.79 -5.10 6.57
CA ARG A 78 -5.19 -4.01 7.36
C ARG A 78 -3.71 -4.26 7.67
N VAL A 79 -3.37 -5.48 8.06
CA VAL A 79 -1.98 -5.89 8.30
C VAL A 79 -1.15 -5.80 7.03
N GLU A 80 -1.69 -6.26 5.90
CA GLU A 80 -1.03 -6.16 4.59
C GLU A 80 -0.78 -4.70 4.18
N LEU A 81 -1.79 -3.84 4.30
CA LEU A 81 -1.65 -2.41 3.99
C LEU A 81 -0.59 -1.75 4.89
N GLY A 82 -0.58 -2.09 6.19
CA GLY A 82 0.43 -1.62 7.12
C GLY A 82 1.85 -2.05 6.71
N ARG A 83 2.01 -3.29 6.20
CA ARG A 83 3.29 -3.76 5.64
C ARG A 83 3.71 -2.92 4.42
N LEU A 84 2.80 -2.72 3.47
CA LEU A 84 3.08 -1.93 2.26
C LEU A 84 3.46 -0.48 2.58
N GLN A 85 2.81 0.14 3.57
CA GLN A 85 3.17 1.48 4.06
C GLN A 85 4.61 1.52 4.60
N GLN A 86 5.03 0.49 5.35
CA GLN A 86 6.41 0.41 5.87
C GLN A 86 7.41 0.17 4.74
N GLU A 87 7.11 -0.70 3.79
CA GLU A 87 7.97 -0.96 2.62
C GLU A 87 8.14 0.30 1.76
N PHE A 88 7.06 1.02 1.51
CA PHE A 88 7.10 2.30 0.81
C PHE A 88 7.96 3.33 1.54
N LYS A 89 7.77 3.49 2.86
CA LYS A 89 8.59 4.40 3.68
C LYS A 89 10.08 4.07 3.56
N ARG A 90 10.45 2.79 3.61
CA ARG A 90 11.84 2.33 3.44
C ARG A 90 12.38 2.64 2.04
N ALA A 91 11.65 2.28 0.98
CA ALA A 91 12.04 2.53 -0.41
C ALA A 91 12.18 4.03 -0.73
N ARG A 92 11.34 4.87 -0.10
CA ARG A 92 11.41 6.32 -0.21
C ARG A 92 12.69 6.88 0.44
N SER A 93 13.13 6.33 1.56
CA SER A 93 14.33 6.76 2.29
C SER A 93 15.65 6.22 1.72
N ALA A 94 15.64 5.04 1.09
CA ALA A 94 16.86 4.38 0.59
C ALA A 94 17.65 5.23 -0.43
N SER A 95 16.98 5.99 -1.29
CA SER A 95 17.66 6.87 -2.26
C SER A 95 18.42 8.04 -1.63
N SER A 96 18.11 8.40 -0.38
CA SER A 96 18.78 9.50 0.32
C SER A 96 20.12 9.06 0.92
N GLN A 97 20.38 7.75 1.03
CA GLN A 97 21.62 7.22 1.61
C GLN A 97 22.71 6.94 0.56
N GLU A 98 22.34 6.65 -0.69
CA GLU A 98 23.31 6.34 -1.76
C GLU A 98 24.19 7.56 -2.11
N SER A 99 23.66 8.77 -1.96
CA SER A 99 24.41 10.02 -2.18
C SER A 99 25.55 10.28 -1.16
N TYR A 100 25.58 9.58 -0.03
CA TYR A 100 26.63 9.77 1.00
C TYR A 100 27.77 8.76 0.90
N HIS A 101 27.57 7.60 0.25
CA HIS A 101 28.58 6.53 0.22
C HIS A 101 29.62 6.71 -0.90
N GLU A 102 29.27 7.34 -2.02
CA GLU A 102 30.25 7.60 -3.11
C GLU A 102 31.23 8.75 -2.81
N SER A 103 30.93 9.64 -1.86
CA SER A 103 31.82 10.77 -1.52
C SER A 103 32.99 10.39 -0.60
N SER A 104 32.97 9.21 0.02
CA SER A 104 34.01 8.76 0.96
C SER A 104 35.09 7.86 0.37
N GLU A 105 34.89 7.31 -0.83
CA GLU A 105 35.86 6.38 -1.44
C GLU A 105 36.86 7.06 -2.39
N HIS A 106 36.68 8.35 -2.69
CA HIS A 106 37.57 9.12 -3.58
C HIS A 106 38.59 9.99 -2.81
N PHE A 107 39.01 9.54 -1.62
CA PHE A 107 40.14 10.09 -0.87
C PHE A 107 40.82 8.98 -0.05
N SER A 108 41.59 8.13 -0.72
CA SER A 108 42.60 7.24 -0.12
C SER A 108 43.68 6.92 -1.13
#